data_AF-A0A438HC57-F1
#
_entry.id   AF-A0A438HC57-F1
#
_cell.length_a   1.000
_cell.length_b   1.000
_cell.length_c   1.000
_cell.angle_alpha   90.00
_cell.angle_beta   90.00
_cell.angle_gamma   90.00
#
_symmetry.space_group_name_H-M   'P 1'
#
loop_
_entity.id
_entity.type
_entity.pdbx_description
1 polymer ?
#
loop_
_entity_poly.entity_id
_entity_poly.type
_entity_poly.pdbx_seq_one_letter_code
_entity_poly.pdbx_strand_id
1 'polypeptide(L)'
;MQDNESLRKFVKRFGQVVLQVEAYSMDVVLQIFKRSICPGTPFFESLPKKPPTTMDDLFRHASKYLMLEDDVRAATQQIMVARQASRSGAERSAKLPDRPRPSNRR
;
A
#
# COMPACT_ATOMS: atom_id res chain seq x y z
N MET A 1 16.64 5.84 -5.38
CA MET A 1 15.77 6.10 -4.23
C MET A 1 16.73 6.43 -3.12
N GLN A 2 16.54 7.54 -2.44
CA GLN A 2 17.36 7.81 -1.27
C GLN A 2 17.06 6.76 -0.19
N ASP A 3 18.00 6.51 0.71
CA ASP A 3 17.78 5.56 1.80
C ASP A 3 16.53 5.99 2.59
N ASN A 4 15.57 5.07 2.76
CA ASN A 4 14.28 5.28 3.41
C ASN A 4 13.27 6.18 2.67
N GLU A 5 13.54 6.56 1.42
CA GLU A 5 12.53 7.21 0.59
C GLU A 5 11.47 6.20 0.13
N SER A 6 10.19 6.58 0.20
CA SER A 6 9.11 5.76 -0.35
C SER A 6 9.00 5.90 -1.86
N LEU A 7 8.51 4.84 -2.53
CA LEU A 7 8.26 4.85 -3.97
C LEU A 7 7.38 6.04 -4.39
N ARG A 8 6.37 6.39 -3.59
CA ARG A 8 5.48 7.55 -3.84
C ARG A 8 6.25 8.88 -3.92
N LYS A 9 7.13 9.12 -2.94
CA LYS A 9 7.93 10.36 -2.88
C LYS A 9 8.92 10.40 -4.05
N PHE A 10 9.55 9.26 -4.34
CA PHE A 10 10.46 9.12 -5.46
C PHE A 10 9.77 9.41 -6.80
N VAL A 11 8.64 8.76 -7.10
CA VAL A 11 7.90 8.91 -8.37
C VAL A 11 7.46 10.36 -8.57
N LYS A 12 7.01 11.03 -7.51
CA LYS A 12 6.63 12.46 -7.57
C LYS A 12 7.81 13.33 -7.99
N ARG A 13 8.98 13.18 -7.36
CA ARG A 13 10.18 13.95 -7.71
C ARG A 13 10.68 13.59 -9.12
N PHE A 14 10.70 12.31 -9.44
CA PHE A 14 11.15 11.81 -10.74
C PHE A 14 10.33 12.44 -11.87
N GLY A 15 9.00 12.44 -11.76
CA GLY A 15 8.14 13.09 -12.75
C GLY A 15 8.39 14.58 -12.86
N GLN A 16 8.58 15.28 -11.74
CA GLN A 16 8.88 16.70 -11.75
C GLN A 16 10.21 17.05 -12.42
N VAL A 17 11.22 16.18 -12.32
CA VAL A 17 12.52 16.35 -12.99
C VAL A 17 12.42 16.01 -14.48
N VAL A 18 11.76 14.90 -14.84
CA VAL A 18 11.64 14.48 -16.24
C VAL A 18 10.86 15.49 -17.08
N LEU A 19 9.85 16.16 -16.50
CA LEU A 19 9.11 17.23 -17.20
C LEU A 19 9.97 18.45 -17.57
N GLN A 20 11.13 18.63 -16.93
CA GLN A 20 12.07 19.72 -17.24
C GLN A 20 13.05 19.34 -18.37
N VAL A 21 13.03 18.08 -18.82
CA VAL A 21 13.92 17.61 -19.87
C VAL A 21 13.21 17.73 -21.22
N GLU A 22 13.69 18.62 -22.08
CA GLU A 22 13.08 18.96 -23.37
C GLU A 22 13.03 17.78 -24.36
N ALA A 23 14.02 16.89 -24.30
CA ALA A 23 14.06 15.68 -25.12
C ALA A 23 14.68 14.53 -24.33
N TYR A 24 13.96 13.39 -24.28
CA TYR A 24 14.46 12.16 -23.68
C TYR A 24 14.09 10.95 -24.55
N SER A 25 14.94 9.92 -24.51
CA SER A 25 14.57 8.59 -24.99
C SER A 25 13.89 7.81 -23.88
N MET A 26 12.79 7.14 -24.20
CA MET A 26 12.07 6.31 -23.24
C MET A 26 12.96 5.21 -22.66
N ASP A 27 13.84 4.61 -23.46
CA ASP A 27 14.81 3.61 -22.99
C ASP A 27 15.74 4.16 -21.91
N VAL A 28 16.22 5.40 -22.10
CA VAL A 28 17.08 6.07 -21.12
C VAL A 28 16.32 6.35 -19.83
N VAL A 29 15.08 6.84 -19.93
CA VAL A 29 14.22 7.04 -18.76
C VAL A 29 13.99 5.74 -18.01
N LEU A 30 13.63 4.66 -18.71
CA LEU A 30 13.40 3.35 -18.09
C LEU A 30 14.66 2.81 -17.41
N GLN A 31 15.83 2.96 -18.04
CA GLN A 31 17.09 2.56 -17.43
C GLN A 31 17.39 3.34 -16.15
N ILE A 32 17.25 4.67 -16.19
CA ILE A 32 17.45 5.53 -15.02
C ILE A 32 16.45 5.17 -13.92
N PHE A 33 15.17 5.01 -14.27
CA PHE A 33 14.11 4.66 -13.33
C PHE A 33 14.39 3.32 -12.66
N LYS A 34 14.70 2.27 -13.43
CA LYS A 34 15.03 0.93 -12.89
C LYS A 34 16.26 0.94 -11.99
N ARG A 35 17.31 1.69 -12.36
CA ARG A 35 18.54 1.82 -11.55
C ARG A 35 18.30 2.62 -10.26
N SER A 36 17.27 3.47 -10.24
CA SER A 36 16.95 4.34 -9.12
C SER A 36 15.82 3.81 -8.23
N ILE A 37 15.31 2.60 -8.44
CA ILE A 37 14.38 1.95 -7.50
C ILE A 37 15.05 0.74 -6.84
N CYS A 38 14.58 0.37 -5.64
CA CYS A 38 15.16 -0.75 -4.90
C CYS A 38 14.89 -2.08 -5.64
N PRO A 39 15.95 -2.86 -5.96
CA PRO A 39 15.77 -4.19 -6.52
C PRO A 39 15.06 -5.09 -5.50
N GLY A 40 14.29 -6.07 -5.99
CA GLY A 40 13.56 -7.03 -5.15
C GLY A 40 12.24 -6.53 -4.55
N THR A 41 11.78 -5.32 -4.92
CA THR A 41 10.39 -4.91 -4.63
C THR A 41 9.43 -5.54 -5.63
N PRO A 42 8.18 -5.87 -5.25
CA PRO A 42 7.20 -6.42 -6.20
C PRO A 42 6.92 -5.46 -7.37
N PHE A 43 7.04 -4.16 -7.13
CA PHE A 43 6.97 -3.15 -8.19
C PHE A 43 8.13 -3.29 -9.20
N PHE A 44 9.38 -3.42 -8.74
CA PHE A 44 10.54 -3.64 -9.62
C PHE A 44 10.36 -4.88 -10.51
N GLU A 45 9.89 -5.99 -9.92
CA GLU A 45 9.65 -7.24 -10.62
C GLU A 45 8.51 -7.16 -11.65
N SER A 46 7.60 -6.21 -11.50
CA SER A 46 6.49 -5.99 -12.44
C SER A 46 6.93 -5.31 -13.74
N LEU A 47 8.00 -4.52 -13.71
CA LEU A 47 8.49 -3.76 -14.86
C LEU A 47 8.91 -4.65 -16.05
N PRO A 48 9.69 -5.73 -15.90
CA PRO A 48 10.04 -6.59 -17.02
C PRO A 48 8.87 -7.42 -17.55
N LYS A 49 7.87 -7.74 -16.71
CA LYS A 49 6.68 -8.52 -17.12
C LYS A 49 5.81 -7.77 -18.12
N LYS A 50 5.69 -6.45 -17.93
CA LYS A 50 5.00 -5.56 -18.87
C LYS A 50 5.79 -4.24 -18.97
N PRO A 51 6.77 -4.16 -19.88
CA PRO A 51 7.59 -2.98 -20.05
C PRO A 51 6.72 -1.77 -20.38
N PRO A 52 6.88 -0.63 -19.66
CA PRO A 52 6.24 0.62 -20.06
C PRO A 52 6.83 1.11 -21.38
N THR A 53 5.98 1.56 -22.31
CA THR A 53 6.40 2.10 -23.61
C THR A 53 6.38 3.62 -23.66
N THR A 54 5.69 4.25 -22.72
CA THR A 54 5.59 5.71 -22.57
C THR A 54 5.75 6.12 -21.11
N MET A 55 6.01 7.42 -20.88
CA MET A 55 6.04 7.97 -19.52
C MET A 55 4.72 7.78 -18.78
N ASP A 56 3.58 7.92 -19.46
CA ASP A 56 2.26 7.69 -18.86
C ASP A 56 2.11 6.23 -18.41
N ASP A 57 2.56 5.27 -19.22
CA ASP A 57 2.55 3.85 -18.84
C ASP A 57 3.34 3.60 -17.55
N LEU A 58 4.49 4.26 -17.42
CA LEU A 58 5.35 4.14 -16.25
C LEU A 58 4.65 4.69 -14.99
N PHE A 59 4.09 5.91 -15.08
CA PHE A 59 3.37 6.52 -13.95
C PHE A 59 2.10 5.74 -13.60
N ARG A 60 1.39 5.23 -14.61
CA ARG A 60 0.20 4.40 -14.40
C ARG A 60 0.53 3.09 -13.69
N HIS A 61 1.67 2.47 -14.01
CA HIS A 61 2.17 1.30 -13.28
C HIS A 61 2.48 1.64 -11.82
N ALA A 62 3.20 2.74 -11.58
CA ALA A 62 3.51 3.19 -10.22
C ALA A 62 2.24 3.49 -9.42
N SER A 63 1.28 4.22 -9.99
CA SER A 63 0.00 4.55 -9.35
C SER A 63 -0.80 3.32 -8.98
N LYS A 64 -0.89 2.31 -9.86
CA LYS A 64 -1.57 1.04 -9.57
C LYS A 64 -0.94 0.32 -8.37
N TYR A 65 0.38 0.26 -8.32
CA TYR A 65 1.08 -0.35 -7.20
C TYR A 65 0.85 0.43 -5.90
N LEU A 66 0.92 1.77 -5.94
CA LEU A 66 0.66 2.62 -4.77
C LEU A 66 -0.76 2.48 -4.23
N MET A 67 -1.77 2.36 -5.09
CA MET A 67 -3.15 2.09 -4.67
C MET A 67 -3.25 0.73 -3.97
N LEU A 68 -2.63 -0.32 -4.53
CA LEU A 68 -2.61 -1.64 -3.90
C LEU A 68 -1.92 -1.62 -2.53
N GLU A 69 -0.78 -0.92 -2.38
CA GLU A 69 -0.12 -0.75 -1.08
C GLU A 69 -1.00 -0.02 -0.07
N ASP A 70 -1.80 0.96 -0.52
CA ASP A 70 -2.76 1.68 0.33
C ASP A 70 -3.91 0.77 0.77
N ASP A 71 -4.49 -0.01 -0.14
CA ASP A 71 -5.58 -0.94 0.15
C ASP A 71 -5.14 -2.05 1.11
N VAL A 72 -3.96 -2.64 0.90
CA VAL A 72 -3.39 -3.66 1.81
C VAL A 72 -3.18 -3.08 3.21
N ARG A 73 -2.67 -1.85 3.29
CA ARG A 73 -2.49 -1.16 4.57
C ARG A 73 -3.82 -0.85 5.25
N ALA A 74 -4.83 -0.41 4.50
CA ALA A 74 -6.18 -0.18 5.01
C ALA A 74 -6.82 -1.48 5.53
N ALA A 75 -6.73 -2.58 4.77
CA ALA A 75 -7.22 -3.89 5.18
C ALA A 75 -6.55 -4.38 6.46
N THR A 76 -5.24 -4.20 6.59
CA THR A 76 -4.48 -4.55 7.80
C THR A 76 -4.99 -3.77 9.02
N GLN A 77 -5.21 -2.46 8.87
CA GLN A 77 -5.77 -1.63 9.94
C GLN A 77 -7.18 -2.08 10.33
N GLN A 78 -8.04 -2.39 9.36
CA GLN A 78 -9.38 -2.89 9.64
C GLN A 78 -9.37 -4.22 10.41
N ILE A 79 -8.47 -5.15 10.06
CA ILE A 79 -8.31 -6.41 10.80
C ILE A 79 -7.91 -6.16 12.24
N MET A 80 -6.99 -5.22 12.49
CA MET A 80 -6.59 -4.85 13.85
C MET A 80 -7.76 -4.25 14.65
N VAL A 81 -8.52 -3.34 14.04
CA VAL A 81 -9.70 -2.72 14.66
C VAL A 81 -10.78 -3.77 14.97
N ALA A 82 -11.08 -4.66 14.02
CA ALA A 82 -12.05 -5.74 14.21
C ALA A 82 -11.62 -6.71 15.33
N ARG A 83 -10.33 -7.03 15.43
CA ARG A 83 -9.77 -7.84 16.53
C ARG A 83 -9.94 -7.17 17.89
N GLN A 84 -9.71 -5.86 17.98
CA GLN A 84 -9.93 -5.12 19.22
C GLN A 84 -11.41 -5.03 19.59
N ALA A 85 -12.29 -4.82 18.61
CA ALA A 85 -13.74 -4.82 18.81
C ALA A 85 -14.24 -6.19 19.31
N SER A 86 -13.73 -7.29 18.74
CA SER A 86 -14.05 -8.65 19.18
C SER A 86 -13.58 -8.93 20.62
N ARG A 87 -12.34 -8.55 20.97
CA ARG A 87 -11.80 -8.73 22.33
C ARG A 87 -12.56 -7.91 23.37
N SER A 88 -12.84 -6.64 23.10
CA SER A 88 -13.59 -5.78 24.02
C SER A 88 -15.05 -6.21 24.17
N GLY A 89 -15.66 -6.77 23.11
CA GLY A 89 -16.97 -7.41 23.18
C GLY A 89 -16.97 -8.65 24.07
N ALA A 90 -15.96 -9.51 23.96
CA ALA A 90 -15.81 -10.69 24.80
C ALA A 90 -15.55 -10.34 26.28
N GLU A 91 -14.71 -9.34 26.58
CA GLU A 91 -14.52 -8.84 27.95
C GLU A 91 -15.80 -8.24 28.55
N ARG A 92 -16.55 -7.46 27.77
CA ARG A 92 -17.85 -6.91 28.22
C ARG A 92 -18.87 -8.02 28.48
N SER A 93 -18.88 -9.09 27.67
CA SER A 93 -19.76 -10.23 27.85
C SER A 93 -19.37 -11.11 29.05
N ALA A 94 -18.07 -11.29 29.31
CA ALA A 94 -17.58 -12.05 30.47
C ALA A 94 -17.81 -11.32 31.81
N LYS A 95 -18.05 -9.99 31.78
CA LYS A 95 -18.36 -9.17 32.97
C LYS A 95 -19.84 -9.10 33.33
N LEU A 96 -20.74 -9.70 32.54
CA LEU A 96 -22.10 -9.99 32.98
C LEU A 96 -22.07 -11.37 33.66
N PRO A 97 -22.06 -11.48 35.00
CA PRO A 97 -22.22 -12.78 35.62
C PRO A 97 -23.65 -13.22 35.34
N ASP A 98 -23.79 -14.45 34.82
CA ASP A 98 -25.04 -15.19 34.74
C ASP A 98 -25.78 -15.06 36.07
N ARG A 99 -26.73 -14.13 36.16
CA ARG A 99 -27.66 -14.07 37.27
C ARG A 99 -28.86 -14.89 36.84
N PRO A 100 -29.04 -16.12 37.35
CA PRO A 100 -30.19 -16.93 36.97
C PRO A 100 -31.43 -16.20 37.48
N ARG A 101 -32.40 -15.98 36.59
CA ARG A 101 -33.77 -15.64 36.97
C ARG A 101 -34.23 -16.68 38.00
N PRO A 102 -34.64 -16.29 39.22
CA PRO A 102 -35.37 -17.22 40.06
C PRO A 102 -36.76 -17.38 39.45
N SER A 103 -37.01 -18.61 39.04
CA SER A 103 -38.32 -19.15 38.70
C SER A 103 -39.33 -18.87 39.84
N ASN A 104 -40.53 -18.50 39.41
CA ASN A 104 -41.81 -18.42 40.11
C ASN A 104 -41.88 -19.06 41.52
N ARG A 105 -42.39 -18.32 42.50
CA ARG A 105 -43.06 -18.95 43.66
C ARG A 105 -44.18 -18.08 44.26
N ARG A 106 -45.40 -18.60 44.06
CA ARG A 106 -46.73 -18.25 44.57
C ARG A 106 -47.44 -17.04 43.97
#